data_AF-A0A4R2F4P3-F1
#
_entry.id   AF-A0A4R2F4P3-F1
#
_cell.length_a   1.000
_cell.length_b   1.000
_cell.length_c   1.000
_cell.angle_alpha   90.00
_cell.angle_beta   90.00
_cell.angle_gamma   90.00
#
_symmetry.space_group_name_H-M   'P 1'
#
loop_
_entity.id
_entity.type
_entity.pdbx_description
1 polymer ?
#
loop_
_entity_poly.entity_id
_entity_poly.type
_entity_poly.pdbx_seq_one_letter_code
_entity_poly.pdbx_strand_id
1 'polypeptide(L)'
;MALIPAIGQQWHKVQLAEKLSGRLQTESIIRQLLTGATSLDTVCNLVLALAGSEQELSAEAWDDGVMVTLFFSAYRLLFVKATQQELSQGEELIISIGSRLSQCVPSAALDAGQQQQLLLMQQLAQQLVTLRSQRRSHQRNMC
;
A
#
# COMPACT_ATOMS: atom_id res chain seq x y z
N MET A 1 0.93 -6.58 32.39
CA MET A 1 1.26 -7.83 31.66
C MET A 1 0.71 -7.70 30.24
N ALA A 2 1.56 -7.45 29.24
CA ALA A 2 1.15 -7.09 27.86
C ALA A 2 1.51 -8.14 26.79
N LEU A 3 2.12 -9.26 27.19
CA LEU A 3 2.69 -10.24 26.25
C LEU A 3 1.61 -11.02 25.48
N ILE A 4 0.56 -11.47 26.17
CA ILE A 4 -0.55 -12.25 25.58
C ILE A 4 -1.35 -11.43 24.54
N PRO A 5 -1.78 -10.19 24.83
CA PRO A 5 -2.46 -9.37 23.81
C PRO A 5 -1.54 -9.00 22.65
N ALA A 6 -0.24 -8.79 22.88
CA ALA A 6 0.71 -8.50 21.81
C ALA A 6 0.89 -9.68 20.84
N ILE A 7 0.96 -10.92 21.35
CA ILE A 7 1.03 -12.13 20.53
C ILE A 7 -0.27 -12.32 19.71
N GLY A 8 -1.42 -12.07 20.33
CA GLY A 8 -2.71 -12.10 19.62
C GLY A 8 -2.75 -11.11 18.46
N GLN A 9 -2.32 -9.86 18.67
CA GLN A 9 -2.26 -8.83 17.64
C GLN A 9 -1.28 -9.19 16.51
N GLN A 10 -0.13 -9.78 16.83
CA GLN A 10 0.84 -10.22 15.83
C GLN A 10 0.30 -11.37 14.97
N TRP A 11 -0.45 -12.31 15.57
CA TRP A 11 -1.09 -13.41 14.85
C TRP A 11 -2.12 -12.92 13.82
N HIS A 12 -2.96 -11.94 14.20
CA HIS A 12 -3.92 -11.33 13.29
C HIS A 12 -3.24 -10.62 12.13
N LYS A 13 -2.13 -9.93 12.37
CA LYS A 13 -1.33 -9.29 11.30
C LYS A 13 -0.77 -10.30 10.31
N VAL A 14 -0.27 -11.44 10.77
CA VAL A 14 0.24 -12.49 9.87
C VAL A 14 -0.88 -13.06 9.01
N GLN A 15 -2.04 -13.35 9.59
CA GLN A 15 -3.20 -13.85 8.84
C GLN A 15 -3.69 -12.85 7.79
N LEU A 16 -3.76 -11.56 8.14
CA LEU A 16 -4.10 -10.50 7.19
C LEU A 16 -3.05 -10.37 6.09
N ALA A 17 -1.75 -10.51 6.41
CA ALA A 17 -0.69 -10.44 5.43
C ALA A 17 -0.82 -11.56 4.40
N GLU A 18 -1.14 -12.76 4.86
CA GLU A 18 -1.37 -13.93 4.00
C GLU A 18 -2.59 -13.75 3.09
N LYS A 19 -3.72 -13.28 3.63
CA LYS A 19 -4.92 -12.97 2.83
C LYS A 19 -4.65 -11.91 1.78
N LEU A 20 -3.93 -10.84 2.16
CA LEU A 20 -3.55 -9.77 1.26
C LEU A 20 -2.62 -10.27 0.15
N SER A 21 -1.59 -11.04 0.52
CA SER A 21 -0.65 -11.63 -0.44
C SER A 21 -1.40 -12.54 -1.40
N GLY A 22 -2.20 -13.49 -0.89
CA GLY A 22 -2.99 -14.40 -1.70
C GLY A 22 -3.91 -13.69 -2.70
N ARG A 23 -4.59 -12.62 -2.27
CA ARG A 23 -5.45 -11.82 -3.15
C ARG A 23 -4.67 -11.06 -4.22
N LEU A 24 -3.51 -10.49 -3.90
CA LEU A 24 -2.68 -9.74 -4.85
C LEU A 24 -1.93 -10.65 -5.83
N GLN A 25 -1.60 -11.89 -5.44
CA GLN A 25 -0.93 -12.86 -6.31
C GLN A 25 -1.79 -13.28 -7.51
N THR A 26 -3.12 -13.21 -7.41
CA THR A 26 -4.00 -13.54 -8.54
C THR A 26 -3.87 -12.52 -9.67
N GLU A 27 -3.49 -11.28 -9.35
CA GLU A 27 -3.42 -10.18 -10.29
C GLU A 27 -2.12 -10.17 -11.10
N SER A 28 -2.24 -10.35 -12.42
CA SER A 28 -1.08 -10.36 -13.33
C SER A 28 -0.31 -9.04 -13.31
N ILE A 29 -1.03 -7.91 -13.19
CA ILE A 29 -0.43 -6.58 -13.17
C ILE A 29 0.42 -6.33 -11.91
N ILE A 30 0.05 -6.95 -10.78
CA ILE A 30 0.79 -6.86 -9.54
C ILE A 30 2.02 -7.76 -9.60
N ARG A 31 1.88 -8.99 -10.12
CA ARG A 31 3.02 -9.90 -10.33
C ARG A 31 4.12 -9.28 -11.20
N GLN A 32 3.75 -8.50 -12.22
CA GLN A 32 4.72 -7.78 -13.06
C GLN A 32 5.52 -6.70 -12.32
N LEU A 33 5.03 -6.21 -11.17
CA LEU A 33 5.76 -5.25 -10.34
C LEU A 33 6.82 -5.91 -9.45
N LEU A 34 6.70 -7.22 -9.20
CA LEU A 34 7.50 -7.96 -8.21
C LEU A 34 8.80 -8.55 -8.80
N THR A 35 9.44 -7.86 -9.74
CA THR A 35 10.63 -8.35 -10.46
C THR A 35 11.95 -8.15 -9.70
N GLY A 36 11.91 -7.67 -8.47
CA GLY A 36 13.08 -7.32 -7.66
C GLY A 36 13.29 -8.19 -6.42
N ALA A 37 14.17 -7.73 -5.53
CA ALA A 37 14.53 -8.42 -4.30
C ALA A 37 13.43 -8.39 -3.21
N THR A 38 12.47 -7.48 -3.33
CA THR A 38 11.38 -7.35 -2.35
C THR A 38 10.21 -8.25 -2.73
N SER A 39 9.89 -9.22 -1.87
CA SER A 39 8.75 -10.12 -2.06
C SER A 39 7.42 -9.43 -1.77
N LEU A 40 6.34 -9.96 -2.34
CA LEU A 40 4.98 -9.50 -2.04
C LEU A 40 4.66 -9.61 -0.54
N ASP A 41 5.09 -10.68 0.12
CA ASP A 41 4.90 -10.87 1.55
C ASP A 41 5.57 -9.76 2.36
N THR A 42 6.76 -9.31 1.94
CA THR A 42 7.44 -8.17 2.57
C THR A 42 6.60 -6.91 2.42
N VAL A 43 6.06 -6.67 1.23
CA VAL A 43 5.18 -5.51 0.95
C VAL A 43 3.90 -5.57 1.80
N CYS A 44 3.23 -6.72 1.84
CA CYS A 44 2.01 -6.92 2.63
C CYS A 44 2.25 -6.69 4.13
N ASN A 45 3.36 -7.22 4.66
CA ASN A 45 3.75 -6.98 6.05
C ASN A 45 4.04 -5.50 6.31
N LEU A 46 4.70 -4.79 5.38
CA LEU A 46 4.95 -3.35 5.50
C LEU A 46 3.64 -2.54 5.47
N VAL A 47 2.69 -2.87 4.59
CA VAL A 47 1.37 -2.22 4.55
C VAL A 47 0.67 -2.38 5.89
N LEU A 48 0.67 -3.58 6.47
CA LEU A 48 0.04 -3.82 7.78
C LEU A 48 0.81 -3.20 8.94
N ALA A 49 2.12 -3.03 8.83
CA ALA A 49 2.90 -2.28 9.81
C ALA A 49 2.54 -0.79 9.78
N LEU A 50 2.29 -0.23 8.60
CA LEU A 50 1.96 1.19 8.39
C LEU A 50 0.48 1.52 8.68
N ALA A 51 -0.44 0.62 8.33
CA ALA A 51 -1.88 0.85 8.40
C ALA A 51 -2.58 0.08 9.53
N GLY A 52 -2.01 -1.04 9.99
CA GLY A 52 -2.64 -1.98 10.91
C GLY A 52 -2.66 -1.57 12.38
N SER A 53 -2.51 -0.28 12.69
CA SER A 53 -2.76 0.27 14.03
C SER A 53 -4.03 1.12 14.11
N GLU A 54 -4.59 1.56 12.97
CA GLU A 54 -5.73 2.50 12.98
C GLU A 54 -7.10 1.81 12.94
N GLN A 55 -7.16 0.51 12.66
CA GLN A 55 -8.41 -0.24 12.61
C GLN A 55 -8.16 -1.62 13.25
N GLU A 56 -9.02 -2.03 14.19
CA GLU A 56 -9.13 -3.41 14.65
C GLU A 56 -9.63 -4.26 13.47
N LEU A 57 -8.72 -4.55 12.54
CA LEU A 57 -8.99 -5.36 11.37
C LEU A 57 -9.10 -6.80 11.85
N SER A 58 -10.33 -7.24 12.13
CA SER A 58 -10.61 -8.66 12.27
C SER A 58 -10.27 -9.34 10.94
N ALA A 59 -9.43 -10.37 10.99
CA ALA A 59 -9.11 -11.18 9.83
C ALA A 59 -10.37 -11.81 9.20
N GLU A 60 -11.47 -11.91 9.94
CA GLU A 60 -12.72 -12.53 9.49
C GLU A 60 -13.49 -11.69 8.46
N ALA A 61 -13.36 -10.36 8.49
CA ALA A 61 -14.10 -9.44 7.60
C ALA A 61 -13.29 -9.00 6.36
N TRP A 62 -12.45 -9.89 5.83
CA TRP A 62 -11.57 -9.57 4.71
C TRP A 62 -12.33 -9.46 3.38
N ASP A 63 -12.25 -8.30 2.73
CA ASP A 63 -12.71 -8.06 1.36
C ASP A 63 -11.78 -7.09 0.59
N ASP A 64 -12.09 -6.84 -0.69
CA ASP A 64 -11.33 -5.92 -1.52
C ASP A 64 -11.39 -4.46 -1.01
N GLY A 65 -12.45 -4.07 -0.30
CA GLY A 65 -12.60 -2.75 0.31
C GLY A 65 -11.66 -2.53 1.50
N VAL A 66 -11.47 -3.56 2.33
CA VAL A 66 -10.46 -3.58 3.39
C VAL A 66 -9.06 -3.46 2.81
N MET A 67 -8.77 -4.20 1.73
CA MET A 67 -7.49 -4.08 1.02
C MET A 67 -7.25 -2.65 0.52
N VAL A 68 -8.25 -2.02 -0.11
CA VAL A 68 -8.15 -0.63 -0.58
C VAL A 68 -7.89 0.32 0.57
N THR A 69 -8.61 0.17 1.68
CA THR A 69 -8.45 1.03 2.86
C THR A 69 -7.05 0.91 3.47
N LEU A 70 -6.55 -0.32 3.62
CA LEU A 70 -5.21 -0.61 4.12
C LEU A 70 -4.13 0.03 3.26
N PHE A 71 -4.21 -0.17 1.94
CA PHE A 71 -3.26 0.44 1.02
C PHE A 71 -3.35 1.95 1.03
N PHE A 72 -4.54 2.53 1.08
CA PHE A 72 -4.71 3.98 1.13
C PHE A 72 -4.06 4.59 2.39
N SER A 73 -4.25 3.99 3.55
CA SER A 73 -3.62 4.45 4.80
C SER A 73 -2.10 4.39 4.72
N ALA A 74 -1.54 3.27 4.26
CA ALA A 74 -0.09 3.15 4.06
C ALA A 74 0.42 4.15 3.00
N TYR A 75 -0.30 4.29 1.88
CA TYR A 75 0.04 5.17 0.77
C TYR A 75 0.10 6.63 1.21
N ARG A 76 -0.86 7.11 2.00
CA ARG A 76 -0.87 8.50 2.51
C ARG A 76 0.37 8.81 3.34
N LEU A 77 0.77 7.91 4.23
CA LEU A 77 1.97 8.07 5.04
C LEU A 77 3.22 8.10 4.16
N LEU A 78 3.31 7.18 3.20
CA LEU A 78 4.44 7.10 2.27
C LEU A 78 4.50 8.26 1.30
N PHE A 79 3.36 8.82 0.90
CA PHE A 79 3.30 10.03 0.09
C PHE A 79 3.94 11.20 0.84
N VAL A 80 3.55 11.42 2.11
CA VAL A 80 4.16 12.47 2.96
C VAL A 80 5.66 12.20 3.15
N LYS A 81 6.06 10.95 3.34
CA LYS A 81 7.49 10.58 3.41
C LYS A 81 8.22 10.93 2.11
N ALA A 82 7.65 10.60 0.95
CA ALA A 82 8.24 10.85 -0.37
C ALA A 82 8.42 12.35 -0.67
N THR A 83 7.60 13.22 -0.08
CA THR A 83 7.78 14.67 -0.22
C THR A 83 8.96 15.21 0.59
N GLN A 84 9.56 14.42 1.47
CA GLN A 84 10.67 14.87 2.32
C GLN A 84 11.96 14.08 2.08
N GLN A 85 11.85 12.78 1.84
CA GLN A 85 12.97 11.85 1.73
C GLN A 85 12.70 10.75 0.70
N GLU A 86 13.73 9.99 0.36
CA GLU A 86 13.60 8.84 -0.53
C GLU A 86 12.86 7.69 0.16
N LEU A 87 12.15 6.91 -0.63
CA LEU A 87 11.47 5.70 -0.17
C LEU A 87 12.38 4.49 -0.37
N SER A 88 12.28 3.53 0.54
CA SER A 88 12.88 2.21 0.35
C SER A 88 12.19 1.45 -0.78
N GLN A 89 12.83 0.40 -1.32
CA GLN A 89 12.26 -0.41 -2.40
C GLN A 89 10.86 -0.96 -2.06
N GLY A 90 10.66 -1.43 -0.82
CA GLY A 90 9.35 -1.93 -0.39
C GLY A 90 8.29 -0.84 -0.33
N GLU A 91 8.65 0.37 0.09
CA GLU A 91 7.74 1.51 0.12
C GLU A 91 7.39 2.01 -1.29
N GLU A 92 8.35 2.02 -2.22
CA GLU A 92 8.09 2.30 -3.64
C GLU A 92 7.13 1.28 -4.27
N LEU A 93 7.25 0.01 -3.88
CA LEU A 93 6.32 -1.03 -4.33
C LEU A 93 4.92 -0.81 -3.76
N ILE A 94 4.77 -0.36 -2.52
CA ILE A 94 3.45 0.01 -1.96
C ILE A 94 2.80 1.11 -2.80
N ILE A 95 3.55 2.17 -3.12
CA ILE A 95 3.07 3.26 -3.99
C ILE A 95 2.69 2.72 -5.38
N SER A 96 3.54 1.89 -5.96
CA SER A 96 3.32 1.33 -7.31
C SER A 96 2.07 0.45 -7.35
N ILE A 97 1.89 -0.43 -6.38
CA ILE A 97 0.72 -1.32 -6.25
C ILE A 97 -0.54 -0.48 -6.00
N GLY A 98 -0.50 0.44 -5.02
CA GLY A 98 -1.63 1.30 -4.67
C GLY A 98 -2.17 2.08 -5.87
N SER A 99 -1.29 2.61 -6.72
CA SER A 99 -1.67 3.33 -7.94
C SER A 99 -2.38 2.46 -9.00
N ARG A 100 -2.26 1.14 -8.92
CA ARG A 100 -2.84 0.17 -9.86
C ARG A 100 -3.99 -0.65 -9.27
N LEU A 101 -4.32 -0.45 -8.00
CA LEU A 101 -5.40 -1.21 -7.34
C LEU A 101 -6.76 -1.05 -8.02
N SER A 102 -7.03 0.11 -8.62
CA SER A 102 -8.26 0.34 -9.39
C SER A 102 -8.42 -0.56 -10.62
N GLN A 103 -7.32 -1.18 -11.08
CA GLN A 103 -7.31 -2.14 -12.19
C GLN A 103 -7.50 -3.57 -11.69
N CYS A 104 -7.31 -3.80 -10.39
CA CYS A 104 -7.41 -5.10 -9.72
C CYS A 104 -8.77 -5.29 -9.03
N VAL A 105 -9.40 -4.18 -8.63
CA VAL A 105 -10.64 -4.18 -7.85
C VAL A 105 -11.75 -3.51 -8.66
N PRO A 106 -12.86 -4.21 -8.97
CA PRO A 106 -13.97 -3.62 -9.68
C PRO A 106 -14.69 -2.60 -8.79
N SER A 107 -14.95 -1.40 -9.31
CA SER A 107 -15.62 -0.33 -8.55
C SER A 107 -17.00 -0.74 -8.00
N ALA A 108 -17.71 -1.67 -8.66
CA ALA A 108 -19.00 -2.17 -8.22
C ALA A 108 -18.95 -2.97 -6.91
N ALA A 109 -17.76 -3.47 -6.52
CA ALA A 109 -17.56 -4.18 -5.26
C ALA A 109 -17.20 -3.26 -4.08
N LEU A 110 -17.10 -1.94 -4.33
CA LEU A 110 -16.62 -0.96 -3.37
C LEU A 110 -17.69 0.04 -2.99
N ASP A 111 -17.66 0.50 -1.74
CA ASP A 111 -18.46 1.63 -1.30
C ASP A 111 -17.94 2.97 -1.88
N ALA A 112 -18.72 4.03 -1.75
CA ALA A 112 -18.36 5.35 -2.27
C ALA A 112 -17.07 5.91 -1.62
N GLY A 113 -16.78 5.57 -0.36
CA GLY A 113 -15.58 6.00 0.33
C GLY A 113 -14.32 5.33 -0.23
N GLN A 114 -14.37 4.03 -0.46
CA GLN A 114 -13.29 3.21 -1.01
C GLN A 114 -13.03 3.56 -2.48
N GLN A 115 -14.08 3.84 -3.26
CA GLN A 115 -13.93 4.36 -4.62
C GLN A 115 -13.18 5.70 -4.63
N GLN A 116 -13.51 6.60 -3.71
CA GLN A 116 -12.80 7.87 -3.55
C GLN A 116 -11.33 7.63 -3.14
N GLN A 117 -11.04 6.67 -2.27
CA GLN A 117 -9.68 6.31 -1.86
C GLN A 117 -8.83 5.83 -3.05
N LEU A 118 -9.38 4.96 -3.92
CA LEU A 118 -8.71 4.54 -5.15
C LEU A 118 -8.37 5.73 -6.05
N LEU A 119 -9.33 6.63 -6.26
CA LEU A 119 -9.15 7.82 -7.09
C LEU A 119 -8.07 8.74 -6.51
N LEU A 120 -8.06 8.94 -5.19
CA LEU A 120 -7.02 9.72 -4.51
C LEU A 120 -5.63 9.09 -4.65
N MET A 121 -5.49 7.76 -4.54
CA MET A 121 -4.19 7.10 -4.77
C MET A 121 -3.66 7.36 -6.18
N GLN A 122 -4.52 7.31 -7.20
CA GLN A 122 -4.12 7.63 -8.58
C GLN A 122 -3.67 9.08 -8.73
N GLN A 123 -4.42 10.03 -8.16
CA GLN A 123 -4.08 11.45 -8.21
C GLN A 123 -2.75 11.73 -7.51
N LEU A 124 -2.56 11.16 -6.31
CA LEU A 124 -1.31 11.31 -5.56
C LEU A 124 -0.13 10.67 -6.31
N ALA A 125 -0.33 9.55 -7.01
CA ALA A 125 0.70 8.96 -7.87
C ALA A 125 1.18 9.94 -8.95
N GLN A 126 0.25 10.61 -9.63
CA GLN A 126 0.56 11.60 -10.67
C GLN A 126 1.28 12.83 -10.11
N GLN A 127 0.85 13.31 -8.94
CA GLN A 127 1.55 14.39 -8.24
C GLN A 127 2.98 14.00 -7.86
N LEU A 128 3.16 12.76 -7.38
CA LEU A 128 4.46 12.26 -6.97
C LEU A 128 5.43 12.15 -8.17
N VAL A 129 4.95 11.68 -9.33
CA VAL A 129 5.74 11.68 -10.58
C VAL A 129 6.21 13.09 -10.95
N THR A 130 5.31 14.07 -10.84
CA THR A 130 5.62 15.48 -11.12
C THR A 130 6.66 16.04 -10.14
N LEU A 131 6.51 15.76 -8.84
CA LEU A 131 7.49 16.20 -7.83
C LEU A 131 8.87 15.59 -8.08
N ARG A 132 8.94 14.30 -8.43
CA ARG A 132 10.20 13.61 -8.74
C ARG A 132 10.85 14.14 -10.02
N SER A 133 10.07 14.52 -11.04
CA SER A 133 10.64 15.12 -12.25
C SER A 133 11.22 16.50 -11.96
N GLN A 134 10.51 17.34 -11.18
CA GLN A 134 10.97 18.66 -10.77
C GLN A 134 12.26 18.61 -9.94
N ARG A 135 12.38 17.67 -9.00
CA ARG A 135 13.63 17.49 -8.23
C ARG A 135 14.81 17.16 -9.13
N ARG A 136 14.62 16.23 -10.07
CA ARG A 136 15.67 15.83 -11.02
C ARG A 136 16.08 16.99 -11.92
N SER A 137 15.15 17.84 -12.38
CA SER A 137 15.50 19.02 -13.18
C SER A 137 16.24 20.07 -12.35
N HIS A 138 15.83 20.31 -11.10
CA HIS A 138 16.55 21.25 -10.22
C HIS A 138 17.97 20.79 -9.90
N GLN A 139 18.17 19.50 -9.63
CA GLN A 139 19.52 18.93 -9.40
C GLN A 139 20.40 19.04 -10.65
N ARG A 140 19.82 18.83 -11.85
CA ARG A 140 20.54 18.95 -13.12
C ARG A 140 20.94 20.38 -13.47
N ASN A 141 20.14 21.37 -13.08
CA ASN A 141 20.41 22.78 -13.34
C ASN A 141 21.34 23.42 -12.29
N MET A 142 21.77 22.66 -11.26
CA MET A 142 22.73 23.09 -10.24
C MET A 142 24.13 22.47 -10.42
N CYS A 143 24.35 21.69 -11.47
CA CYS A 143 25.68 21.25 -11.93
C CYS A 143 26.11 22.12 -13.12
#